data_AF-A0A1I7V5A1-F1
#
_entry.id   AF-A0A1I7V5A1-F1
#
_cell.length_a   1.000
_cell.length_b   1.000
_cell.length_c   1.000
_cell.angle_alpha   90.00
_cell.angle_beta   90.00
_cell.angle_gamma   90.00
#
_symmetry.space_group_name_H-M   'P 1'
#
loop_
_entity.id
_entity.type
_entity.pdbx_description
1 polymer ?
#
loop_
_entity_poly.entity_id
_entity_poly.type
_entity_poly.pdbx_seq_one_letter_code
_entity_poly.pdbx_strand_id
1 'polypeptide(L)'
;MDCSSVDDGYSCLKRCYPSDPVCISNYTREILYQFRGLPSIKHIRSPIEVSRVRAQMDTPFSVEYKIDKANRDTFMVQQDRNIGIVKMITPINGPKAVV
;
A
#
# COMPACT_ATOMS: atom_id res chain seq x y z
N MET A 1 16.29 -6.95 6.08
CA MET A 1 15.85 -5.82 5.23
C MET A 1 16.39 -4.54 5.84
N ASP A 2 16.74 -3.54 5.04
CA ASP A 2 17.06 -2.20 5.51
C ASP A 2 15.87 -1.28 5.25
N CYS A 3 15.33 -0.67 6.31
CA CYS A 3 14.08 0.08 6.25
C CYS A 3 14.33 1.57 6.52
N SER A 4 13.75 2.40 5.68
CA SER A 4 13.79 3.86 5.79
C SER A 4 12.37 4.40 5.89
N SER A 5 12.21 5.51 6.62
CA SER A 5 10.95 6.24 6.65
C SER A 5 10.77 7.01 5.33
N VAL A 6 9.54 7.01 4.83
CA VAL A 6 9.11 7.80 3.67
C VAL A 6 7.84 8.55 4.05
N ASP A 7 7.44 9.50 3.20
CA ASP A 7 6.16 10.20 3.40
C ASP A 7 5.01 9.19 3.49
N ASP A 8 4.26 9.31 4.58
CA ASP A 8 3.17 8.42 4.96
C ASP A 8 3.55 6.93 4.98
N GLY A 9 4.77 6.54 5.40
CA GLY A 9 5.11 5.12 5.41
C GLY A 9 6.55 4.73 5.67
N TYR A 10 6.86 3.51 5.24
CA TYR A 10 8.20 2.91 5.33
C TYR A 10 8.52 2.14 4.04
N SER A 11 9.74 2.33 3.53
CA SER A 11 10.30 1.52 2.45
C SER A 11 11.38 0.60 3.01
N CYS A 12 11.22 -0.70 2.81
CA CYS A 12 12.15 -1.73 3.23
C CYS A 12 12.80 -2.39 2.01
N LEU A 13 14.07 -2.08 1.77
CA LEU A 13 14.87 -2.69 0.72
C LEU A 13 15.47 -4.01 1.19
N LYS A 14 15.39 -5.01 0.31
CA LYS A 14 15.99 -6.32 0.57
C LYS A 14 17.51 -6.19 0.60
N ARG A 15 18.10 -6.63 1.71
CA ARG A 15 19.54 -6.88 1.86
C ARG A 15 19.72 -8.30 2.35
N CYS A 16 20.55 -9.07 1.64
CA CYS A 16 20.91 -10.43 2.02
C CYS A 16 22.38 -10.50 2.38
N TYR A 17 22.70 -11.35 3.34
CA TYR A 17 24.07 -11.81 3.51
C TYR A 17 24.45 -12.74 2.35
N PRO A 18 25.71 -12.74 1.88
CA PRO A 18 26.15 -13.63 0.80
C PRO A 18 25.91 -15.12 1.08
N SER A 19 25.85 -15.50 2.36
CA SER A 19 25.65 -16.88 2.82
C SER A 19 24.19 -17.28 3.04
N ASP A 20 23.21 -16.41 2.74
CA ASP A 20 21.78 -16.68 2.96
C ASP A 20 21.06 -16.99 1.62
N PRO A 21 21.02 -18.26 1.19
CA PRO A 21 20.40 -18.64 -0.08
C PRO A 21 18.87 -18.46 -0.07
N VAL A 22 18.23 -18.52 1.10
CA VAL A 22 16.77 -18.32 1.23
C VAL A 22 16.45 -16.85 0.95
N CYS A 23 17.23 -15.93 1.52
CA CYS A 23 17.08 -14.52 1.20
C CYS A 23 17.38 -14.29 -0.28
N ILE A 24 18.51 -14.77 -0.81
CA ILE A 24 18.91 -14.54 -2.21
C ILE A 24 17.84 -15.01 -3.21
N SER A 25 17.26 -16.19 -3.00
CA SER A 25 16.25 -16.79 -3.88
C SER A 25 14.88 -16.07 -3.89
N ASN A 26 14.56 -15.29 -2.87
CA ASN A 26 13.30 -14.52 -2.85
C ASN A 26 13.37 -13.32 -3.82
N TYR A 27 12.56 -13.27 -4.86
CA TYR A 27 12.67 -12.20 -5.86
C TYR A 27 12.16 -10.82 -5.42
N THR A 28 11.48 -10.70 -4.27
CA THR A 28 10.98 -9.41 -3.76
C THR A 28 12.14 -8.48 -3.41
N ARG A 29 12.24 -7.35 -4.13
CA ARG A 29 13.32 -6.35 -3.95
C ARG A 29 13.02 -5.33 -2.86
N GLU A 30 11.77 -4.91 -2.77
CA GLU A 30 11.32 -3.85 -1.88
C GLU A 30 9.94 -4.19 -1.34
N ILE A 31 9.70 -3.84 -0.08
CA ILE A 31 8.35 -3.78 0.49
C ILE A 31 8.11 -2.33 0.90
N LEU A 32 7.15 -1.69 0.23
CA LEU A 32 6.71 -0.34 0.56
C LEU A 32 5.37 -0.42 1.30
N TYR A 33 5.34 0.08 2.52
CA TYR A 33 4.13 0.20 3.33
C TYR A 33 3.72 1.67 3.41
N GLN A 34 2.49 1.98 2.99
CA GLN A 34 1.97 3.36 3.00
C GLN A 34 0.64 3.45 3.74
N PHE A 35 0.51 4.49 4.56
CA PHE A 35 -0.73 4.92 5.20
C PHE A 35 -1.41 5.94 4.29
N ARG A 36 -2.74 5.90 4.21
CA ARG A 36 -3.53 6.92 3.51
C ARG A 36 -4.64 7.40 4.42
N GLY A 37 -4.52 8.64 4.88
CA GLY A 37 -5.55 9.30 5.66
C GLY A 37 -6.66 9.83 4.77
N LEU A 38 -7.91 9.65 5.20
CA LEU A 38 -9.06 10.34 4.62
C LEU A 38 -9.48 11.49 5.53
N PRO A 39 -9.78 12.68 4.98
CA PRO A 39 -10.36 13.73 5.79
C PRO A 39 -11.73 13.29 6.34
N SER A 40 -12.07 13.78 7.54
CA SER A 40 -13.38 13.54 8.12
C SER A 40 -14.46 14.21 7.26
N ILE A 41 -15.37 13.40 6.72
CA ILE A 41 -16.46 13.86 5.85
C ILE A 41 -17.77 13.25 6.36
N LYS A 42 -18.86 14.03 6.35
CA LYS A 42 -20.18 13.60 6.85
C LYS A 42 -20.69 12.34 6.16
N HIS A 43 -20.60 12.31 4.83
CA HIS A 43 -21.03 11.18 4.03
C HIS A 43 -20.24 11.16 2.71
N ILE A 44 -19.60 10.03 2.44
CA ILE A 44 -18.97 9.75 1.15
C ILE A 44 -19.74 8.58 0.52
N ARG A 45 -20.35 8.82 -0.64
CA ARG A 45 -20.98 7.75 -1.43
C ARG A 45 -19.88 6.81 -1.96
N SER A 46 -20.12 5.50 -1.95
CA SER A 46 -19.20 4.50 -2.51
C SER A 46 -19.76 3.93 -3.84
N PRO A 47 -18.91 3.39 -4.74
CA PRO A 47 -17.45 3.37 -4.66
C PRO A 47 -16.81 4.69 -5.12
N ILE A 48 -15.75 5.13 -4.43
CA ILE A 48 -14.91 6.26 -4.89
C ILE A 48 -13.43 5.90 -4.89
N GLU A 49 -12.70 6.51 -5.80
CA GLU A 49 -11.24 6.51 -5.78
C GLU A 49 -10.74 7.43 -4.66
N VAL A 50 -9.84 6.94 -3.82
CA VAL A 50 -9.30 7.70 -2.69
C VAL A 50 -7.80 7.95 -2.77
N SER A 51 -7.07 7.14 -3.54
CA SER A 51 -5.62 7.32 -3.71
C SER A 51 -5.12 6.58 -4.95
N ARG A 52 -4.03 7.07 -5.54
CA ARG A 52 -3.22 6.35 -6.53
C ARG A 52 -1.80 6.20 -6.01
N VAL A 53 -1.28 4.98 -6.06
CA VAL A 53 0.11 4.66 -5.72
C VAL A 53 0.81 4.19 -6.99
N ARG A 54 1.96 4.77 -7.32
CA ARG A 54 2.77 4.36 -8.48
C ARG A 54 4.12 3.85 -7.99
N ALA A 55 4.41 2.59 -8.31
CA ALA A 55 5.73 2.00 -8.10
C ALA A 55 6.69 2.44 -9.21
N GLN A 56 7.92 2.76 -8.83
CA GLN A 56 8.99 3.16 -9.73
C GLN A 56 10.28 2.46 -9.29
N MET A 57 11.01 1.89 -10.24
CA MET A 57 12.35 1.34 -10.05
C MET A 57 13.19 1.58 -11.31
N ASP A 58 14.50 1.66 -11.16
CA ASP A 58 15.44 1.88 -12.27
C ASP A 58 15.66 0.63 -13.15
N THR A 59 15.21 -0.54 -12.69
CA THR A 59 15.35 -1.82 -13.39
C THR A 59 13.98 -2.39 -13.74
N PRO A 60 13.84 -3.25 -14.78
CA PRO A 60 12.59 -3.94 -15.06
C PRO A 60 12.04 -4.63 -13.81
N PHE A 61 10.75 -4.40 -13.52
CA PHE A 61 10.12 -4.85 -12.28
C PHE A 61 8.68 -5.28 -12.50
N SER A 62 8.20 -6.13 -11.57
CA SER A 62 6.79 -6.42 -11.37
C SER A 62 6.39 -5.91 -10.00
N VAL A 63 5.15 -5.45 -9.86
CA VAL A 63 4.60 -4.97 -8.58
C VAL A 63 3.28 -5.65 -8.28
N GLU A 64 3.04 -5.88 -7.01
CA GLU A 64 1.78 -6.37 -6.46
C GLU A 64 1.32 -5.43 -5.36
N TYR A 65 0.08 -4.96 -5.44
CA TYR A 65 -0.53 -4.13 -4.40
C TYR A 65 -1.52 -4.92 -3.55
N LYS A 66 -1.50 -4.70 -2.24
CA LYS A 66 -2.40 -5.34 -1.28
C LYS A 66 -2.92 -4.34 -0.26
N ILE A 67 -4.21 -4.45 0.06
CA ILE A 67 -4.81 -3.79 1.22
C ILE A 67 -4.53 -4.63 2.46
N ASP A 68 -4.08 -3.97 3.52
CA ASP A 68 -3.89 -4.60 4.83
C ASP A 68 -5.17 -5.29 5.29
N LYS A 69 -5.03 -6.45 5.95
CA LYS A 69 -6.16 -7.30 6.33
C LYS A 69 -7.23 -6.53 7.12
N ALA A 70 -6.83 -5.61 7.99
CA ALA A 70 -7.76 -4.83 8.82
C ALA A 70 -8.67 -3.88 8.00
N ASN A 71 -8.31 -3.59 6.75
CA ASN A 71 -8.94 -2.55 5.93
C ASN A 71 -9.73 -3.11 4.72
N ARG A 72 -9.71 -4.42 4.49
CA ARG A 72 -10.28 -5.06 3.28
C ARG A 72 -11.79 -4.95 3.15
N ASP A 73 -12.50 -4.76 4.26
CA ASP A 73 -13.97 -4.59 4.25
C ASP A 73 -14.39 -3.17 3.85
N THR A 74 -13.46 -2.22 3.86
CA THR A 74 -13.74 -0.80 3.53
C THR A 74 -13.06 -0.38 2.24
N PHE A 75 -11.89 -0.95 1.95
CA PHE A 75 -11.06 -0.55 0.82
C PHE A 75 -10.69 -1.75 -0.04
N MET A 76 -10.58 -1.51 -1.34
CA MET A 76 -9.97 -2.43 -2.29
C MET A 76 -8.87 -1.71 -3.06
N VAL A 77 -7.95 -2.48 -3.62
CA VAL A 77 -6.97 -1.99 -4.59
C VAL A 77 -7.24 -2.61 -5.95
N GLN A 78 -7.38 -1.78 -6.96
CA GLN A 78 -7.36 -2.18 -8.36
C GLN A 78 -5.97 -1.89 -8.92
N GLN A 79 -5.35 -2.86 -9.57
CA GLN A 79 -4.05 -2.68 -10.20
C GLN A 79 -4.22 -2.40 -11.69
N ASP A 80 -3.52 -1.37 -12.18
CA ASP A 80 -3.33 -1.07 -13.60
C ASP A 80 -1.84 -0.87 -13.86
N ARG A 81 -1.20 -1.87 -14.49
CA ARG A 81 0.25 -1.94 -14.71
C ARG A 81 1.02 -1.73 -13.39
N ASN A 82 1.79 -0.64 -13.29
CA ASN A 82 2.55 -0.26 -12.10
C ASN A 82 1.81 0.70 -11.17
N ILE A 83 0.50 0.91 -11.36
CA ILE A 83 -0.32 1.82 -10.56
C ILE A 83 -1.33 1.00 -9.73
N GLY A 84 -1.32 1.21 -8.43
CA GLY A 84 -2.33 0.72 -7.49
C GLY A 84 -3.36 1.81 -7.21
N ILE A 85 -4.61 1.60 -7.63
CA ILE A 85 -5.73 2.51 -7.43
C ILE A 85 -6.51 2.03 -6.20
N VAL A 86 -6.45 2.78 -5.11
CA VAL A 86 -7.19 2.48 -3.89
C VAL A 86 -8.59 3.05 -4.01
N LYS A 87 -9.58 2.18 -3.85
CA LYS A 87 -11.00 2.52 -3.88
C LYS A 87 -11.65 2.22 -2.55
N MET A 88 -12.46 3.15 -2.08
CA MET A 88 -13.35 2.92 -0.95
C MET A 88 -14.62 2.27 -1.48
N ILE A 89 -14.94 1.08 -0.98
CA ILE A 89 -16.07 0.26 -1.46
C ILE A 89 -17.28 0.32 -0.52
N THR A 90 -17.03 0.65 0.75
CA THR A 90 -18.05 0.81 1.77
C THR A 90 -18.19 2.29 2.11
N PRO A 91 -19.41 2.86 2.17
CA PRO A 91 -19.60 4.24 2.58
C PRO A 91 -19.05 4.50 3.97
N ILE A 92 -18.43 5.66 4.17
CA ILE A 92 -18.07 6.15 5.50
C ILE A 92 -19.13 7.18 5.92
N ASN A 93 -19.78 6.91 7.04
CA ASN A 93 -20.66 7.85 7.72
C ASN A 93 -19.89 8.47 8.89
N GLY A 94 -19.73 9.80 8.87
CA GLY A 94 -19.04 10.53 9.93
C GLY A 94 -19.98 11.06 11.02
N PRO A 95 -19.45 11.36 12.22
CA PRO A 95 -18.13 10.97 12.72
C PRO A 95 -18.19 9.57 13.36
N LYS A 96 -17.25 8.69 13.00
CA LYS A 96 -16.89 7.57 13.87
C LYS A 96 -16.18 8.21 15.06
N ALA A 97 -16.89 8.39 16.17
CA ALA A 97 -16.42 9.17 17.31
C ALA A 97 -14.99 8.80 17.71
N VAL A 98 -14.15 9.83 17.94
CA VAL A 98 -13.04 9.69 18.88
C VAL A 98 -13.70 9.77 20.25
N VAL A 99 -13.85 8.62 20.92
CA VAL A 99 -14.17 8.57 22.35
C VAL A 99 -12.86 8.39 23.08
#